data_AF-A0A537J200-F1
#
_entry.id   AF-A0A537J200-F1
#
_cell.length_a   1.000
_cell.length_b   1.000
_cell.length_c   1.000
_cell.angle_alpha   90.00
_cell.angle_beta   90.00
_cell.angle_gamma   90.00
#
_symmetry.space_group_name_H-M   'P 1'
#
loop_
_entity.id
_entity.type
_entity.pdbx_description
1 polymer ?
#
loop_
_entity_poly.entity_id
_entity_poly.type
_entity_poly.pdbx_seq_one_letter_code
_entity_poly.pdbx_strand_id
1 'polypeptide(L)'
;VGAAVRNDWDFTGGQPGAGKFDFTSVIEHEVSHALGRADDGLGGPNFLMILDFYKYYPCAPGTLNPDPVKSCFSIDGGATGLHTFDDASDTSDWVTSGPSGDSFNAGLAPGEKGIITPVDITEMNALGWDPAASVPEPGTLLLFGTVLFGLAPLRRRRGSRLSRLG
;
A
#
# COMPACT_ATOMS: atom_id res chain seq x y z
N VAL A 1 13.21 -3.57 -16.70
CA VAL A 1 13.60 -4.93 -16.27
C VAL A 1 13.91 -5.79 -17.50
N GLY A 2 15.19 -6.07 -17.77
CA GLY A 2 15.64 -6.86 -18.93
C GLY A 2 15.66 -8.36 -18.63
N ALA A 3 15.07 -9.16 -19.52
CA ALA A 3 15.03 -10.61 -19.40
C ALA A 3 16.40 -11.24 -19.71
N ALA A 4 17.18 -11.63 -18.67
CA ALA A 4 18.26 -12.64 -18.78
C ALA A 4 18.91 -13.03 -17.43
N VAL A 5 18.14 -13.37 -16.39
CA VAL A 5 18.41 -14.42 -15.38
C VAL A 5 17.04 -14.75 -14.80
N ARG A 6 16.60 -16.02 -14.76
CA ARG A 6 15.43 -16.34 -13.93
C ARG A 6 15.90 -16.23 -12.49
N ASN A 7 15.57 -15.11 -11.83
CA ASN A 7 15.64 -15.04 -10.37
C ASN A 7 14.87 -16.26 -9.83
N ASP A 8 15.50 -17.02 -8.94
CA ASP A 8 14.81 -18.11 -8.25
C ASP A 8 13.98 -17.47 -7.15
N TRP A 9 12.65 -17.68 -7.21
CA TRP A 9 11.71 -16.99 -6.35
C TRP A 9 11.16 -17.97 -5.31
N ASP A 10 11.04 -17.50 -4.08
CA ASP A 10 10.28 -18.16 -3.03
C ASP A 10 8.91 -17.51 -2.88
N PHE A 11 7.85 -18.30 -3.01
CA PHE A 11 6.45 -17.83 -2.96
C PHE A 11 5.75 -18.24 -1.66
N THR A 12 6.48 -18.75 -0.67
CA THR A 12 5.87 -19.35 0.52
C THR A 12 5.41 -18.32 1.56
N GLY A 13 5.92 -17.08 1.49
CA GLY A 13 5.78 -16.05 2.53
C GLY A 13 6.58 -16.35 3.82
N GLY A 14 7.31 -17.48 3.82
CA GLY A 14 8.24 -17.88 4.87
C GLY A 14 9.65 -17.35 4.62
N GLN A 15 10.62 -17.88 5.38
CA GLN A 15 12.03 -17.62 5.09
C GLN A 15 12.38 -18.20 3.71
N PRO A 16 12.89 -17.40 2.76
CA PRO A 16 13.32 -17.93 1.47
C PRO A 16 14.49 -18.90 1.62
N GLY A 17 14.52 -19.93 0.76
CA GLY A 17 15.70 -20.78 0.62
C GLY A 17 16.94 -19.98 0.19
N ALA A 18 18.13 -20.50 0.49
CA ALA A 18 19.39 -19.87 0.07
C ALA A 18 19.41 -19.61 -1.45
N GLY A 19 19.75 -18.38 -1.83
CA GLY A 19 19.80 -17.96 -3.24
C GLY A 19 18.44 -17.62 -3.86
N LYS A 20 17.34 -17.71 -3.11
CA LYS A 20 16.00 -17.32 -3.59
C LYS A 20 15.59 -15.96 -3.07
N PHE A 21 14.86 -15.22 -3.90
CA PHE A 21 14.25 -13.95 -3.49
C PHE A 21 12.88 -14.17 -2.85
N ASP A 22 12.57 -13.44 -1.79
CA ASP A 22 11.23 -13.40 -1.19
C ASP A 22 10.26 -12.69 -2.12
N PHE A 23 9.41 -13.44 -2.82
CA PHE A 23 8.42 -12.84 -3.70
C PHE A 23 7.37 -12.04 -2.93
N THR A 24 7.04 -12.44 -1.69
CA THR A 24 6.00 -11.75 -0.90
C THR A 24 6.48 -10.37 -0.53
N SER A 25 7.71 -10.26 -0.03
CA SER A 25 8.35 -8.97 0.27
C SER A 25 8.43 -8.04 -0.94
N VAL A 26 8.86 -8.55 -2.09
CA VAL A 26 8.92 -7.75 -3.32
C VAL A 26 7.54 -7.29 -3.76
N ILE A 27 6.49 -8.11 -3.62
CA ILE A 27 5.15 -7.64 -3.94
C ILE A 27 4.63 -6.61 -2.94
N GLU A 28 4.93 -6.75 -1.64
CA GLU A 28 4.60 -5.71 -0.65
C GLU A 28 5.26 -4.37 -0.99
N HIS A 29 6.53 -4.42 -1.40
CA HIS A 29 7.27 -3.28 -1.90
C HIS A 29 6.56 -2.60 -3.09
N GLU A 30 6.30 -3.36 -4.15
CA GLU A 30 5.74 -2.81 -5.39
C GLU A 30 4.28 -2.38 -5.25
N VAL A 31 3.51 -3.06 -4.39
CA VAL A 31 2.14 -2.65 -4.07
C VAL A 31 2.14 -1.34 -3.29
N SER A 32 3.06 -1.13 -2.34
CA SER A 32 3.13 0.15 -1.62
C SER A 32 3.43 1.33 -2.55
N HIS A 33 4.29 1.15 -3.56
CA HIS A 33 4.49 2.12 -4.65
C HIS A 33 3.18 2.45 -5.37
N ALA A 34 2.45 1.42 -5.80
CA ALA A 34 1.16 1.58 -6.47
C ALA A 34 0.09 2.24 -5.58
N LEU A 35 0.21 2.11 -4.26
CA LEU A 35 -0.64 2.75 -3.26
C LEU A 35 -0.18 4.18 -2.92
N GLY A 36 0.89 4.70 -3.55
CA GLY A 36 1.30 6.09 -3.45
C GLY A 36 2.56 6.34 -2.63
N ARG A 37 3.26 5.29 -2.15
CA ARG A 37 4.65 5.40 -1.67
C ARG A 37 5.56 5.51 -2.89
N ALA A 38 5.44 6.61 -3.62
CA ALA A 38 6.22 6.87 -4.81
C ALA A 38 6.45 8.38 -4.90
N ASP A 39 7.62 8.74 -5.42
CA ASP A 39 7.96 10.11 -5.81
C ASP A 39 8.48 10.13 -7.25
N ASP A 40 8.78 11.34 -7.74
CA ASP A 40 9.25 11.55 -9.10
C ASP A 40 10.78 11.58 -9.22
N GLY A 41 11.51 11.16 -8.18
CA GLY A 41 12.91 11.56 -8.00
C GLY A 41 13.91 10.97 -9.00
N LEU A 42 13.47 10.26 -10.04
CA LEU A 42 14.30 9.85 -11.17
C LEU A 42 13.96 10.53 -12.52
N GLY A 43 13.14 11.58 -12.53
CA GLY A 43 13.07 12.54 -13.64
C GLY A 43 11.83 12.49 -14.53
N GLY A 44 10.64 12.32 -13.96
CA GLY A 44 9.37 12.61 -14.62
C GLY A 44 8.98 14.10 -14.53
N PRO A 45 7.74 14.47 -14.89
CA PRO A 45 7.32 15.87 -14.88
C PRO A 45 7.28 16.42 -13.46
N ASN A 46 7.79 17.66 -13.27
CA ASN A 46 7.79 18.41 -12.00
C ASN A 46 6.41 18.52 -11.29
N PHE A 47 5.91 17.45 -10.70
CA PHE A 47 4.72 17.46 -9.87
C PHE A 47 4.99 16.70 -8.58
N LEU A 48 4.53 17.27 -7.47
CA LEU A 48 4.68 16.68 -6.15
C LEU A 48 3.69 15.52 -5.99
N MET A 49 4.19 14.41 -5.48
CA MET A 49 3.43 13.26 -5.00
C MET A 49 3.07 13.44 -3.51
N ILE A 50 2.18 12.61 -2.99
CA ILE A 50 1.79 12.69 -1.57
C ILE A 50 3.00 12.41 -0.66
N LEU A 51 3.88 11.49 -1.06
CA LEU A 51 5.09 11.14 -0.33
C LEU A 51 6.03 12.34 -0.14
N ASP A 52 6.10 13.23 -1.13
CA ASP A 52 6.98 14.41 -1.11
C ASP A 52 6.72 15.35 0.06
N PHE A 53 5.49 15.36 0.61
CA PHE A 53 5.15 16.16 1.80
C PHE A 53 5.75 15.63 3.11
N TYR A 54 6.38 14.45 3.05
CA TYR A 54 6.99 13.78 4.19
C TYR A 54 8.51 13.62 4.07
N LYS A 55 9.13 14.17 3.02
CA LYS A 55 10.58 14.11 2.77
C LYS A 55 11.27 15.35 3.33
N TYR A 56 12.18 15.17 4.29
CA TYR A 56 12.90 16.28 4.95
C TYR A 56 14.41 16.12 4.84
N TYR A 57 15.09 17.23 4.60
CA TYR A 57 16.54 17.30 4.58
C TYR A 57 17.05 18.58 5.27
N PRO A 58 18.13 18.49 6.09
CA PRO A 58 18.73 17.26 6.62
C PRO A 58 17.72 16.50 7.52
N CYS A 59 17.99 15.24 7.86
CA CYS A 59 16.96 14.36 8.46
C CYS A 59 16.30 14.89 9.75
N ALA A 60 17.04 15.53 10.65
CA ALA A 60 16.48 16.18 11.83
C ALA A 60 17.52 17.11 12.50
N PRO A 61 17.17 18.37 12.81
CA PRO A 61 16.02 19.11 12.29
C PRO A 61 16.19 19.41 10.79
N GLY A 62 15.13 19.20 10.02
CA GLY A 62 15.11 19.35 8.57
C GLY A 62 14.06 20.33 8.06
N THR A 63 14.19 20.71 6.79
CA THR A 63 13.12 21.37 6.03
C THR A 63 12.58 20.44 4.97
N LEU A 64 11.32 20.64 4.58
CA LEU A 64 10.71 19.88 3.50
C LEU A 64 11.59 19.98 2.24
N ASN A 65 12.03 18.83 1.73
CA ASN A 65 12.87 18.74 0.56
C ASN A 65 12.47 17.50 -0.26
N PRO A 66 11.63 17.69 -1.29
CA PRO A 66 11.18 16.62 -2.16
C PRO A 66 12.16 16.31 -3.30
N ASP A 67 13.29 17.04 -3.38
CA ASP A 67 14.32 16.75 -4.38
C ASP A 67 14.85 15.31 -4.19
N PRO A 68 15.37 14.68 -5.25
CA PRO A 68 16.00 13.36 -5.19
C PRO A 68 17.37 13.42 -4.51
N VAL A 69 17.35 13.77 -3.24
CA VAL A 69 18.47 13.77 -2.31
C VAL A 69 18.17 12.80 -1.18
N LYS A 70 19.22 12.40 -0.47
CA LYS A 70 19.13 11.54 0.71
C LYS A 70 18.38 12.21 1.87
N SER A 71 17.06 12.18 1.79
CA SER A 71 16.12 12.78 2.73
C SER A 71 15.62 11.73 3.73
N CYS A 72 14.94 12.18 4.78
CA CYS A 72 14.28 11.29 5.73
C CYS A 72 12.77 11.47 5.74
N PHE A 73 12.08 10.35 5.97
CA PHE A 73 10.66 10.33 6.28
C PHE A 73 10.40 10.95 7.64
N SER A 74 9.50 11.93 7.69
CA SER A 74 9.10 12.63 8.90
C SER A 74 7.63 13.01 8.88
N ILE A 75 6.94 12.78 9.99
CA ILE A 75 5.53 13.12 10.20
C ILE A 75 5.33 14.33 11.14
N ASP A 76 6.42 14.92 11.64
CA ASP A 76 6.41 16.00 12.63
C ASP A 76 7.04 17.30 12.12
N GLY A 77 7.02 17.51 10.80
CA GLY A 77 7.55 18.72 10.18
C GLY A 77 9.08 18.76 10.10
N GLY A 78 9.73 17.60 10.11
CA GLY A 78 11.19 17.47 10.05
C GLY A 78 11.88 17.59 11.39
N ALA A 79 11.15 17.51 12.52
CA ALA A 79 11.76 17.53 13.85
C ALA A 79 12.42 16.19 14.19
N THR A 80 11.89 15.08 13.68
CA THR A 80 12.48 13.74 13.74
C THR A 80 12.52 13.08 12.36
N GLY A 81 13.57 12.29 12.10
CA GLY A 81 13.68 11.43 10.92
C GLY A 81 13.46 9.98 11.32
N LEU A 82 12.40 9.35 10.79
CA LEU A 82 11.98 7.99 11.15
C LEU A 82 12.71 6.93 10.32
N HIS A 83 12.95 7.22 9.03
CA HIS A 83 13.76 6.40 8.13
C HIS A 83 14.42 7.26 7.06
N THR A 84 15.46 6.75 6.41
CA THR A 84 16.17 7.44 5.33
C THR A 84 15.80 6.87 3.97
N PHE A 85 15.44 7.74 3.04
CA PHE A 85 15.21 7.39 1.64
C PHE A 85 16.52 7.21 0.89
N ASP A 86 16.50 6.33 -0.12
CA ASP A 86 17.62 6.12 -1.03
C ASP A 86 17.83 7.33 -1.95
N ASP A 87 19.07 7.52 -2.40
CA ASP A 87 19.47 8.60 -3.30
C ASP A 87 20.25 8.10 -4.53
N ALA A 88 20.34 6.78 -4.72
CA ALA A 88 21.09 6.14 -5.78
C ALA A 88 20.22 5.29 -6.72
N SER A 89 19.09 4.79 -6.21
CA SER A 89 18.07 4.00 -6.91
C SER A 89 16.74 4.78 -6.94
N ASP A 90 15.62 4.11 -6.76
CA ASP A 90 14.32 4.72 -6.51
C ASP A 90 14.36 5.52 -5.19
N THR A 91 14.08 6.82 -5.28
CA THR A 91 14.19 7.76 -4.17
C THR A 91 13.01 7.75 -3.22
N SER A 92 12.00 6.91 -3.50
CA SER A 92 10.90 6.61 -2.59
C SER A 92 11.12 5.35 -1.76
N ASP A 93 12.21 4.61 -2.02
CA ASP A 93 12.61 3.45 -1.25
C ASP A 93 13.48 3.82 -0.05
N TRP A 94 13.52 2.94 0.95
CA TRP A 94 14.51 3.04 2.00
C TRP A 94 15.92 2.70 1.50
N VAL A 95 16.92 3.36 2.08
CA VAL A 95 18.33 2.98 1.85
C VAL A 95 18.55 1.51 2.20
N THR A 96 19.27 0.75 1.37
CA THR A 96 19.61 -0.66 1.66
C THR A 96 20.45 -0.83 2.93
N SER A 97 21.08 0.25 3.43
CA SER A 97 21.78 0.25 4.72
C SER A 97 20.86 0.36 5.94
N GLY A 98 19.54 0.38 5.75
CA GLY A 98 18.54 0.34 6.81
C GLY A 98 18.49 -1.01 7.54
N PRO A 99 17.44 -1.27 8.35
CA PRO A 99 17.21 -2.59 8.92
C PRO A 99 17.28 -3.67 7.82
N SER A 100 18.09 -4.70 8.06
CA SER A 100 18.13 -5.87 7.18
C SER A 100 16.74 -6.50 7.12
N GLY A 101 16.30 -6.86 5.91
CA GLY A 101 15.05 -7.56 5.68
C GLY A 101 13.83 -6.65 5.76
N ASP A 102 13.96 -5.34 5.57
CA ASP A 102 12.78 -4.48 5.41
C ASP A 102 12.25 -4.59 3.97
N SER A 103 10.94 -4.83 3.80
CA SER A 103 10.32 -4.96 2.48
C SER A 103 10.37 -3.66 1.67
N PHE A 104 10.49 -2.49 2.30
CA PHE A 104 10.52 -1.18 1.62
C PHE A 104 11.94 -0.70 1.28
N ASN A 105 12.97 -1.51 1.57
CA ASN A 105 14.34 -1.23 1.13
C ASN A 105 14.46 -1.23 -0.41
N ALA A 106 15.36 -0.38 -0.92
CA ALA A 106 15.76 -0.31 -2.32
C ALA A 106 16.37 -1.62 -2.86
N GLY A 107 16.66 -2.57 -1.96
CA GLY A 107 17.07 -3.91 -2.33
C GLY A 107 16.96 -4.90 -1.18
N LEU A 108 16.61 -6.14 -1.53
CA LEU A 108 16.59 -7.30 -0.64
C LEU A 108 17.55 -8.36 -1.21
N ALA A 109 18.42 -8.93 -0.37
CA ALA A 109 19.38 -9.94 -0.83
C ALA A 109 18.71 -11.33 -0.99
N PRO A 110 19.22 -12.19 -1.89
CA PRO A 110 18.77 -13.58 -1.95
C PRO A 110 18.93 -14.31 -0.62
N GLY A 111 17.91 -15.03 -0.19
CA GLY A 111 17.86 -15.75 1.08
C GLY A 111 17.47 -14.87 2.28
N GLU A 112 17.23 -13.57 2.07
CA GLU A 112 16.73 -12.64 3.07
C GLU A 112 15.21 -12.59 3.05
N LYS A 113 14.58 -12.58 4.24
CA LYS A 113 13.13 -12.46 4.36
C LYS A 113 12.80 -10.99 4.59
N GLY A 114 11.85 -10.48 3.83
CA GLY A 114 11.28 -9.16 4.07
C GLY A 114 10.30 -9.14 5.23
N ILE A 115 10.25 -8.02 5.93
CA ILE A 115 9.26 -7.68 6.94
C ILE A 115 8.75 -6.27 6.68
N ILE A 116 7.46 -6.08 6.90
CA ILE A 116 6.87 -4.75 7.05
C ILE A 116 7.14 -4.27 8.47
N THR A 117 7.88 -3.19 8.59
CA THR A 117 8.25 -2.57 9.86
C THR A 117 7.17 -1.60 10.35
N PRO A 118 7.21 -1.20 11.64
CA PRO A 118 6.31 -0.15 12.12
C PRO A 118 6.48 1.19 11.41
N VAL A 119 7.66 1.48 10.85
CA VAL A 119 7.90 2.73 10.11
C VAL A 119 7.19 2.69 8.75
N ASP A 120 7.22 1.55 8.06
CA ASP A 120 6.44 1.33 6.83
C ASP A 120 4.95 1.56 7.04
N ILE A 121 4.40 1.01 8.14
CA ILE A 121 2.99 1.23 8.50
C ILE A 121 2.73 2.71 8.78
N THR A 122 3.67 3.40 9.43
CA THR A 122 3.55 4.84 9.70
C THR A 122 3.56 5.66 8.42
N GLU A 123 4.39 5.30 7.44
CA GLU A 123 4.41 5.91 6.11
C GLU A 123 3.11 5.68 5.36
N MET A 124 2.64 4.44 5.28
CA MET A 124 1.37 4.14 4.60
C MET A 124 0.18 4.87 5.26
N ASN A 125 0.17 4.98 6.59
CA ASN A 125 -0.82 5.80 7.32
C ASN A 125 -0.73 7.29 6.95
N ALA A 126 0.49 7.83 6.82
CA ALA A 126 0.70 9.23 6.41
C ALA A 126 0.19 9.48 4.98
N LEU A 127 0.32 8.49 4.10
CA LEU A 127 -0.23 8.51 2.73
C LEU A 127 -1.76 8.30 2.68
N GLY A 128 -2.40 8.05 3.82
CA GLY A 128 -3.85 7.94 3.96
C GLY A 128 -4.40 6.52 3.98
N TRP A 129 -3.55 5.50 4.03
CA TRP A 129 -3.97 4.11 4.18
C TRP A 129 -4.11 3.74 5.65
N ASP A 130 -5.35 3.52 6.10
CA ASP A 130 -5.61 3.01 7.43
C ASP A 130 -6.05 1.54 7.35
N PRO A 131 -5.23 0.58 7.83
CA PRO A 131 -5.59 -0.84 7.83
C PRO A 131 -6.76 -1.16 8.77
N ALA A 132 -7.15 -0.25 9.66
CA ALA A 132 -8.27 -0.38 10.59
C ALA A 132 -9.54 0.36 10.13
N ALA A 133 -9.50 1.07 9.00
CA ALA A 133 -10.68 1.78 8.50
C ALA A 133 -11.79 0.79 8.14
N SER A 134 -12.94 0.91 8.81
CA SER A 134 -14.12 0.14 8.46
C SER A 134 -14.66 0.63 7.11
N VAL A 135 -14.55 -0.19 6.07
CA VAL A 135 -15.26 0.06 4.81
C VAL A 135 -16.76 -0.06 5.11
N PRO A 136 -17.57 1.00 4.91
CA PRO A 136 -19.02 0.87 5.09
C PRO A 136 -19.52 -0.21 4.15
N GLU A 137 -20.17 -1.25 4.71
CA GLU A 137 -20.78 -2.30 3.90
C GLU A 137 -21.62 -1.66 2.78
N PRO A 138 -21.42 -2.06 1.51
CA PRO A 138 -22.14 -1.45 0.41
C PRO A 138 -23.64 -1.47 0.70
N GLY A 139 -24.27 -0.29 0.70
CA GLY A 139 -25.72 -0.15 0.89
C GLY A 139 -26.55 -0.99 -0.11
N THR A 140 -25.90 -1.53 -1.14
CA THR A 140 -26.38 -2.56 -2.05
C THR A 140 -26.97 -3.78 -1.35
N LEU A 141 -26.42 -4.24 -0.22
CA LEU A 141 -27.02 -5.36 0.55
C LEU A 141 -28.37 -4.98 1.17
N LEU A 142 -28.46 -3.73 1.65
CA LEU A 142 -29.69 -3.15 2.20
C LEU A 142 -30.73 -2.91 1.10
N LEU A 143 -30.30 -2.48 -0.09
CA LEU A 143 -31.12 -2.35 -1.29
C LEU A 143 -31.61 -3.71 -1.82
N PHE A 144 -30.75 -4.74 -1.86
CA PHE A 144 -31.16 -6.09 -2.23
C PHE A 144 -32.19 -6.68 -1.26
N GLY A 145 -31.98 -6.48 0.05
CA GLY A 145 -32.95 -6.90 1.07
C GLY A 145 -34.30 -6.21 0.90
N THR A 146 -34.32 -4.89 0.73
CA THR A 146 -35.57 -4.13 0.57
C THR A 146 -36.33 -4.49 -0.71
N VAL A 147 -35.64 -4.80 -1.81
CA VAL A 147 -36.28 -5.27 -3.06
C VAL A 147 -36.90 -6.67 -2.90
N LEU A 148 -36.18 -7.60 -2.26
CA LEU A 148 -36.67 -8.98 -2.06
C LEU A 148 -37.86 -9.05 -1.08
N PHE A 149 -37.82 -8.25 0.00
CA PHE A 149 -38.91 -8.22 0.99
C PHE A 149 -40.07 -7.28 0.60
N GLY A 150 -39.82 -6.25 -0.20
CA GLY A 150 -40.84 -5.29 -0.65
C GLY A 150 -41.80 -5.83 -1.73
N LEU A 151 -41.40 -6.84 -2.51
CA LEU A 151 -42.22 -7.41 -3.59
C LEU A 151 -43.10 -8.59 -3.15
N ALA A 152 -42.82 -9.20 -1.99
CA ALA A 152 -43.58 -10.33 -1.45
C ALA A 152 -45.08 -10.04 -1.14
N PRO A 153 -45.48 -8.86 -0.64
CA PRO A 153 -46.89 -8.60 -0.31
C PRO A 153 -47.79 -8.41 -1.54
N LEU A 154 -47.21 -8.01 -2.69
CA LEU A 154 -47.97 -7.70 -3.91
C LEU A 154 -48.52 -8.95 -4.62
N ARG A 155 -47.90 -10.13 -4.40
CA ARG A 155 -48.34 -11.38 -5.03
C ARG A 155 -49.54 -12.03 -4.35
N ARG A 156 -49.78 -11.76 -3.06
CA ARG A 156 -50.90 -12.37 -2.30
C ARG A 156 -52.27 -11.76 -2.56
N ARG A 157 -52.37 -10.58 -3.16
CA ARG A 157 -53.67 -9.89 -3.37
C ARG A 157 -54.40 -10.24 -4.66
N ARG A 158 -53.84 -11.08 -5.55
CA ARG A 158 -54.48 -11.46 -6.83
C ARG A 158 -55.23 -12.80 -6.82
N GLY A 159 -55.24 -13.55 -5.71
CA GLY A 159 -55.77 -14.92 -5.67
C GLY A 159 -57.17 -15.13 -5.09
N SER A 160 -57.88 -14.08 -4.65
CA SER A 160 -59.12 -14.25 -3.86
C SER A 160 -60.35 -13.50 -4.41
N ARG A 161 -60.60 -13.61 -5.72
CA ARG A 161 -61.92 -13.32 -6.32
C ARG A 161 -62.21 -14.26 -7.47
N LEU A 162 -62.72 -15.46 -7.18
CA LEU A 162 -63.50 -16.28 -8.12
C LEU A 162 -64.18 -17.42 -7.34
N SER A 163 -65.18 -17.07 -6.54
CA SER A 163 -66.17 -18.01 -6.00
C SER A 163 -67.44 -17.23 -5.60
N ARG A 164 -68.28 -16.91 -6.58
CA ARG A 164 -69.74 -16.72 -6.41
C ARG A 164 -70.40 -16.44 -7.77
N LEU A 165 -71.59 -17.04 -7.95
CA LEU A 165 -72.45 -17.09 -9.13
C LEU A 165 -72.05 -18.23 -10.07
N GLY A 166 -72.83 -19.26 -10.32
CA GLY A 166 -74.23 -19.60 -10.03
C GLY A 166 -74.54 -20.81 -10.89
#